data_AF-A0A1Q3THW8-F1
#
_entry.id   AF-A0A1Q3THW8-F1
#
_cell.length_a   1.000
_cell.length_b   1.000
_cell.length_c   1.000
_cell.angle_alpha   90.00
_cell.angle_beta   90.00
_cell.angle_gamma   90.00
#
_symmetry.space_group_name_H-M   'P 1'
#
loop_
_entity.id
_entity.type
_entity.pdbx_description
1 polymer ?
#
loop_
_entity_poly.entity_id
_entity_poly.type
_entity_poly.pdbx_seq_one_letter_code
_entity_poly.pdbx_strand_id
1 'polypeptide(L)'
;MGIWGYLIIVAGALAIGLIAQFIGKAPTMYDWLITAFFAGVAAWVASELLGSVSTWGPEVDGLFVLPALIGGVVVGALVDGGERLVITPTTQ
;
A
#
# COMPACT_ATOMS: atom_id res chain seq x y z
N MET A 1 -14.23 -11.06 -2.51
CA MET A 1 -13.30 -11.05 -3.66
C MET A 1 -12.93 -12.44 -4.14
N GLY A 2 -12.76 -12.63 -5.45
CA GLY A 2 -12.10 -13.81 -6.02
C GLY A 2 -10.61 -13.60 -6.30
N ILE A 3 -9.99 -14.57 -6.99
CA ILE A 3 -8.53 -14.68 -7.16
C ILE A 3 -7.92 -13.47 -7.88
N TRP A 4 -8.62 -12.88 -8.84
CA TRP A 4 -8.08 -11.76 -9.63
C TRP A 4 -7.98 -10.49 -8.79
N GLY A 5 -8.95 -10.26 -7.90
CA GLY A 5 -8.89 -9.15 -6.96
C GLY A 5 -7.69 -9.27 -6.01
N TYR A 6 -7.45 -10.47 -5.46
CA TYR A 6 -6.28 -10.68 -4.59
C TYR A 6 -4.96 -10.45 -5.33
N LEU A 7 -4.85 -10.91 -6.58
CA LEU A 7 -3.66 -10.68 -7.41
C LEU A 7 -3.43 -9.19 -7.67
N ILE A 8 -4.49 -8.40 -7.90
CA ILE A 8 -4.39 -6.94 -8.07
C ILE A 8 -3.90 -6.28 -6.78
N ILE A 9 -4.42 -6.67 -5.62
CA ILE A 9 -3.94 -6.14 -4.33
C ILE A 9 -2.47 -6.45 -4.15
N VAL A 10 -2.06 -7.71 -4.33
CA VAL A 10 -0.67 -8.13 -4.14
C VAL A 10 0.26 -7.41 -5.12
N ALA A 11 -0.08 -7.36 -6.41
CA ALA A 11 0.71 -6.68 -7.42
C ALA A 11 0.81 -5.17 -7.15
N GLY A 12 -0.30 -4.53 -6.80
CA GLY A 12 -0.33 -3.11 -6.46
C GLY A 12 0.47 -2.77 -5.21
N ALA A 13 0.34 -3.59 -4.15
CA ALA A 13 1.08 -3.45 -2.91
C ALA A 13 2.60 -3.58 -3.12
N LEU A 14 3.03 -4.60 -3.90
CA LEU A 14 4.43 -4.78 -4.26
C LEU A 14 4.95 -3.60 -5.08
N ALA A 15 4.15 -3.10 -6.05
CA ALA A 15 4.52 -1.92 -6.83
C ALA A 15 4.69 -0.69 -5.94
N ILE A 16 3.78 -0.45 -4.97
CA ILE A 16 3.88 0.67 -4.02
C ILE A 16 5.15 0.57 -3.16
N GLY A 17 5.42 -0.61 -2.57
CA GLY A 17 6.62 -0.82 -1.77
C GLY A 17 7.90 -0.64 -2.59
N LEU A 18 7.96 -1.20 -3.81
CA LEU A 18 9.09 -1.01 -4.71
C LEU A 18 9.28 0.46 -5.08
N ILE A 19 8.21 1.18 -5.42
CA ILE A 19 8.28 2.62 -5.72
C ILE A 19 8.82 3.40 -4.51
N ALA A 20 8.35 3.10 -3.30
CA ALA A 20 8.82 3.73 -2.07
C ALA A 20 10.33 3.51 -1.84
N GLN A 21 10.85 2.31 -2.13
CA GLN A 21 12.28 1.99 -2.04
C GLN A 21 13.16 2.90 -2.91
N PHE A 22 12.66 3.27 -4.10
CA PHE A 22 13.40 4.12 -5.04
C PHE A 22 13.24 5.62 -4.77
N ILE A 23 12.26 6.01 -3.94
CA ILE A 23 12.04 7.40 -3.56
C ILE A 23 12.93 7.72 -2.36
N GLY A 24 14.00 8.50 -2.54
CA GLY A 24 14.88 8.92 -1.44
C GLY A 24 15.85 7.82 -0.94
N LYS A 25 16.40 7.99 0.27
CA LYS A 25 17.36 7.04 0.86
C LYS A 25 16.62 6.09 1.79
N ALA A 26 16.37 4.88 1.33
CA ALA A 26 15.81 3.83 2.18
C ALA A 26 16.83 3.47 3.29
N PRO A 27 16.41 3.44 4.57
CA PRO A 27 17.26 3.03 5.68
C PRO A 27 17.83 1.61 5.53
N THR A 28 17.03 0.67 5.02
CA THR A 28 17.44 -0.73 4.80
C THR A 28 17.02 -1.27 3.43
N MET A 29 17.56 -2.45 3.07
CA MET A 29 17.24 -3.13 1.82
C MET A 29 15.85 -3.79 1.82
N TYR A 30 15.22 -3.93 2.98
CA TYR A 30 13.97 -4.68 3.14
C TYR A 30 12.76 -3.81 3.55
N ASP A 31 12.93 -2.50 3.69
CA ASP A 31 11.85 -1.57 4.10
C ASP A 31 10.65 -1.62 3.14
N TRP A 32 10.92 -1.81 1.84
CA TRP A 32 9.88 -2.00 0.83
C TRP A 32 8.91 -3.15 1.11
N LEU A 33 9.35 -4.22 1.80
CA LEU A 33 8.49 -5.35 2.14
C LEU A 33 7.47 -4.96 3.21
N ILE A 34 7.90 -4.18 4.20
CA ILE A 34 7.03 -3.69 5.27
C ILE A 34 6.03 -2.71 4.68
N THR A 35 6.50 -1.73 3.90
CA THR A 35 5.64 -0.79 3.19
C THR A 35 4.64 -1.51 2.27
N ALA A 36 5.07 -2.51 1.49
CA ALA A 36 4.20 -3.31 0.64
C ALA A 36 3.15 -4.07 1.46
N PHE A 37 3.54 -4.70 2.56
CA PHE A 37 2.61 -5.44 3.42
C PHE A 37 1.49 -4.53 3.95
N PHE A 38 1.85 -3.38 4.53
CA PHE A 38 0.85 -2.45 5.05
C PHE A 38 0.02 -1.79 3.95
N ALA A 39 0.61 -1.49 2.78
CA ALA A 39 -0.13 -1.02 1.61
C ALA A 39 -1.16 -2.05 1.14
N GLY A 40 -0.82 -3.35 1.13
CA GLY A 40 -1.74 -4.43 0.76
C GLY A 40 -2.90 -4.58 1.75
N VAL A 41 -2.62 -4.55 3.05
CA VAL A 41 -3.67 -4.57 4.09
C VAL A 41 -4.58 -3.36 3.94
N ALA A 42 -4.03 -2.16 3.77
CA ALA A 42 -4.81 -0.95 3.59
C ALA A 42 -5.63 -0.96 2.30
N ALA A 43 -5.10 -1.51 1.22
CA ALA A 43 -5.83 -1.66 -0.04
C ALA A 43 -7.05 -2.56 0.12
N TRP A 44 -6.90 -3.70 0.82
CA TRP A 44 -8.01 -4.59 1.11
C TRP A 44 -9.07 -3.95 2.02
N VAL A 45 -8.64 -3.27 3.09
CA VAL A 45 -9.52 -2.54 4.00
C VAL A 45 -10.28 -1.44 3.24
N ALA A 46 -9.59 -0.69 2.38
CA ALA A 46 -10.18 0.41 1.64
C ALA A 46 -11.18 -0.04 0.57
N SER A 47 -11.04 -1.24 0.01
CA SER A 47 -12.06 -1.79 -0.90
C SER A 47 -13.29 -2.34 -0.19
N GLU A 48 -13.12 -2.99 0.96
CA GLU A 48 -14.18 -3.81 1.56
C GLU A 48 -14.86 -3.14 2.76
N LEU A 49 -14.13 -2.39 3.58
CA LEU A 49 -14.58 -1.96 4.91
C LEU A 49 -15.05 -0.51 4.99
N LEU A 50 -14.91 0.28 3.92
CA LEU A 50 -15.35 1.68 3.88
C LEU A 50 -16.83 1.84 3.43
N GLY A 51 -17.55 0.73 3.24
CA GLY A 51 -18.98 0.74 2.92
C GLY A 51 -19.28 1.54 1.66
N SER A 52 -20.21 2.49 1.72
CA SER A 52 -20.59 3.32 0.56
C SER A 52 -19.43 4.15 -0.01
N VAL A 53 -18.40 4.43 0.79
CA VAL A 53 -17.24 5.22 0.38
C VAL A 53 -16.28 4.42 -0.51
N SER A 54 -16.36 3.08 -0.52
CA SER A 54 -15.59 2.22 -1.42
C SER A 54 -16.35 1.73 -2.64
N THR A 55 -17.66 1.96 -2.75
CA THR A 55 -18.48 1.42 -3.85
C THR A 55 -18.43 2.22 -5.16
N TRP A 56 -17.26 2.73 -5.53
CA TRP A 56 -17.10 3.52 -6.75
C TRP A 56 -15.84 3.13 -7.53
N GLY A 57 -15.90 3.35 -8.85
CA GLY A 57 -14.82 3.02 -9.77
C GLY A 57 -14.89 1.60 -10.33
N PRO A 58 -13.85 1.16 -11.07
CA PRO A 58 -13.79 -0.18 -11.65
C PRO A 58 -13.80 -1.26 -10.57
N GLU A 59 -14.65 -2.26 -10.79
CA GLU A 59 -14.71 -3.46 -9.97
C GLU A 59 -14.10 -4.63 -10.73
N VAL A 60 -13.21 -5.38 -10.07
CA VAL A 60 -12.66 -6.63 -10.60
C VAL A 60 -12.84 -7.71 -9.54
N ASP A 61 -13.70 -8.68 -9.82
CA ASP A 61 -13.85 -9.87 -8.97
C ASP A 61 -14.18 -9.53 -7.50
N GLY A 62 -15.07 -8.56 -7.29
CA GLY A 62 -15.46 -8.04 -5.97
C GLY A 62 -14.51 -7.02 -5.37
N LEU A 63 -13.43 -6.64 -6.07
CA LEU A 63 -12.50 -5.60 -5.64
C LEU A 63 -12.83 -4.26 -6.29
N PHE A 64 -13.13 -3.24 -5.48
CA PHE A 64 -13.12 -1.85 -5.95
C PHE A 64 -11.69 -1.33 -6.09
N VAL A 65 -11.19 -1.32 -7.33
CA VAL A 65 -9.76 -1.13 -7.64
C VAL A 65 -9.26 0.26 -7.23
N LEU A 66 -10.03 1.30 -7.53
CA LEU A 66 -9.65 2.69 -7.24
C LEU A 66 -9.53 2.94 -5.72
N PRO A 67 -10.54 2.64 -4.90
CA PRO A 67 -10.45 2.74 -3.44
C PRO A 67 -9.30 1.93 -2.85
N ALA A 68 -9.08 0.70 -3.34
CA ALA A 68 -7.96 -0.13 -2.90
C ALA A 68 -6.61 0.52 -3.17
N LEU A 69 -6.39 1.01 -4.40
CA LEU A 69 -5.12 1.67 -4.74
C LEU A 69 -4.92 2.95 -3.92
N ILE A 70 -5.97 3.75 -3.70
CA ILE A 70 -5.89 4.96 -2.89
C ILE A 70 -5.53 4.61 -1.44
N GLY A 71 -6.22 3.65 -0.83
CA GLY A 71 -5.93 3.21 0.53
C GLY A 71 -4.52 2.66 0.68
N GLY A 72 -4.10 1.83 -0.27
CA GLY A 72 -2.74 1.28 -0.29
C GLY A 72 -1.66 2.36 -0.43
N VAL A 73 -1.84 3.33 -1.33
CA VAL A 73 -0.87 4.43 -1.52
C VAL A 73 -0.80 5.32 -0.29
N VAL A 74 -1.94 5.71 0.29
CA VAL A 74 -1.98 6.59 1.46
C VAL A 74 -1.28 5.94 2.65
N VAL A 75 -1.65 4.70 2.99
CA VAL A 75 -1.03 4.01 4.12
C VAL A 75 0.42 3.62 3.83
N GLY A 76 0.74 3.18 2.61
CA GLY A 76 2.11 2.89 2.20
C GLY A 76 3.02 4.12 2.35
N ALA A 77 2.58 5.29 1.91
CA ALA A 77 3.33 6.53 2.09
C ALA A 77 3.50 6.94 3.56
N LEU A 78 2.49 6.70 4.40
CA LEU A 78 2.59 6.95 5.84
C LEU A 78 3.58 6.00 6.53
N VAL A 79 3.58 4.73 6.15
CA VAL A 79 4.52 3.72 6.70
C VAL A 79 5.94 4.04 6.28
N ASP A 80 6.19 4.26 4.99
CA ASP A 80 7.52 4.63 4.47
C ASP A 80 8.02 5.95 5.11
N GLY A 81 7.14 6.95 5.26
CA GLY A 81 7.46 8.18 5.97
C GLY A 81 7.80 7.95 7.45
N GLY A 82 7.05 7.08 8.12
CA GLY A 82 7.30 6.69 9.51
C GLY A 82 8.62 5.95 9.69
N GLU A 83 8.93 4.99 8.81
CA GLU A 83 10.19 4.25 8.79
C GLU A 83 11.38 5.19 8.67
N ARG A 84 11.29 6.20 7.80
CA ARG A 84 12.34 7.22 7.65
C ARG A 84 12.53 8.04 8.91
N LEU A 85 11.44 8.41 9.60
CA LEU A 85 11.54 9.19 10.83
C LEU A 85 12.07 8.39 12.02
N VAL A 86 11.79 7.09 12.08
CA VAL A 86 12.18 6.23 13.21
C VAL A 86 13.58 5.63 13.03
N ILE A 87 13.91 5.19 11.81
CA ILE A 87 15.13 4.41 11.54
C ILE A 87 16.30 5.33 11.18
N THR A 88 16.06 6.52 10.61
CA THR A 88 17.16 7.45 10.31
C THR A 88 17.74 8.00 11.62
N PRO A 89 19.00 7.69 11.98
CA PRO A 89 19.61 8.25 13.17
C PRO A 89 19.84 9.75 12.98
N THR A 90 19.39 10.56 13.93
CA THR A 90 19.72 12.00 14.05
C THR A 90 21.18 12.18 14.46
N THR A 91 22.11 11.70 13.63
CA THR A 91 23.54 12.01 13.75
C THR A 91 23.95 12.77 12.51
N GLN A 92 23.69 14.08 12.53
CA GLN A 92 24.63 15.06 12.00
C GLN A 92 25.33 15.73 13.17
#